data_AF-A0A0W0SUQ3-F1
#
_entry.id   AF-A0A0W0SUQ3-F1
#
_cell.length_a   1.000
_cell.length_b   1.000
_cell.length_c   1.000
_cell.angle_alpha   90.00
_cell.angle_beta   90.00
_cell.angle_gamma   90.00
#
_symmetry.space_group_name_H-M   'P 1'
#
loop_
_entity.id
_entity.type
_entity.pdbx_description
1 polymer ?
#
loop_
_entity_poly.entity_id
_entity_poly.type
_entity_poly.pdbx_seq_one_letter_code
_entity_poly.pdbx_strand_id
1 'polypeptide(L)'
;MNKLFYNSYFLQLYALIILICLDKHYFFSLCYRKGAGLYMQFVPFYFNAPCLYIALVTVFLTAVLLFIFNAFLKFLYRVFTKKKQTPILAEVFFLIVLIWLLHLAKPFTLVD
;
A
#
# COMPACT_ATOMS: atom_id res chain seq x y z
N MET A 1 24.56 -1.91 14.61
CA MET A 1 23.45 -1.70 13.65
C MET A 1 22.14 -1.72 14.41
N ASN A 2 21.42 -0.60 14.43
CA ASN A 2 20.23 -0.40 15.27
C ASN A 2 19.08 -1.31 14.85
N LYS A 3 18.67 -2.22 15.75
CA LYS A 3 17.54 -3.16 15.59
C LYS A 3 16.18 -2.47 15.33
N LEU A 4 16.11 -1.14 15.46
CA LEU A 4 14.91 -0.33 15.22
C LEU A 4 14.40 -0.40 13.77
N PHE A 5 15.29 -0.48 12.78
CA PHE A 5 14.90 -0.51 11.36
C PHE A 5 14.26 -1.82 10.91
N TYR A 6 14.40 -2.90 11.69
CA TYR A 6 13.82 -4.23 11.41
C TYR A 6 12.57 -4.52 12.24
N ASN A 7 12.01 -3.51 12.90
CA ASN A 7 10.75 -3.67 13.58
C ASN A 7 9.62 -3.81 12.54
N SER A 8 8.70 -4.73 12.80
CA SER A 8 7.55 -5.05 11.96
C SER A 8 6.77 -3.82 11.49
N TYR A 9 6.57 -2.85 12.39
CA TYR A 9 5.85 -1.61 12.10
C TYR A 9 6.59 -0.71 11.10
N PHE A 10 7.93 -0.65 11.18
CA PHE A 10 8.73 0.11 10.21
C PHE A 10 8.70 -0.55 8.83
N LEU A 11 8.77 -1.89 8.77
CA LEU A 11 8.63 -2.66 7.55
C LEU A 11 7.28 -2.41 6.85
N GLN A 12 6.18 -2.34 7.61
CA GLN A 12 4.86 -1.98 7.09
C GLN A 12 4.79 -0.53 6.60
N LEU A 13 5.43 0.41 7.30
CA LEU A 13 5.51 1.80 6.87
C LEU A 13 6.29 1.94 5.56
N TYR A 14 7.43 1.24 5.42
CA TYR A 14 8.18 1.19 4.17
C TYR A 14 7.36 0.61 3.02
N ALA A 15 6.62 -0.48 3.28
CA ALA A 15 5.73 -1.07 2.29
C ALA A 15 4.65 -0.08 1.81
N LEU A 16 4.05 0.68 2.72
CA LEU A 16 3.08 1.72 2.38
C LEU A 16 3.72 2.83 1.52
N ILE A 17 4.89 3.33 1.91
CA ILE A 17 5.62 4.36 1.15
C ILE A 17 5.94 3.86 -0.27
N ILE A 18 6.44 2.63 -0.40
CA ILE A 18 6.73 2.00 -1.70
C ILE A 18 5.46 1.92 -2.55
N LEU A 19 4.33 1.52 -1.95
CA LEU A 19 3.05 1.45 -2.65
C LEU A 19 2.62 2.82 -3.17
N ILE A 20 2.73 3.86 -2.34
CA ILE A 20 2.41 5.24 -2.74
C ILE A 20 3.33 5.71 -3.88
N CYS A 21 4.61 5.39 -3.84
CA CYS A 21 5.56 5.75 -4.89
C CYS A 21 5.29 5.03 -6.22
N LEU A 22 4.98 3.72 -6.17
CA LEU A 22 4.66 2.91 -7.35
C LEU A 22 3.32 3.32 -7.96
N ASP A 23 2.32 3.57 -7.12
CA ASP A 23 0.94 3.85 -7.49
C ASP A 23 0.56 5.32 -7.30
N LYS A 24 1.51 6.25 -7.47
CA LYS A 24 1.23 7.69 -7.36
C LYS A 24 0.07 8.10 -8.27
N HIS A 25 -0.04 7.51 -9.46
CA HIS A 25 -1.10 7.82 -10.40
C HIS A 25 -2.47 7.31 -9.96
N TYR A 26 -2.50 6.26 -9.14
CA TYR A 26 -3.71 5.68 -8.60
C TYR A 26 -4.22 6.48 -7.39
N PHE A 27 -3.35 6.77 -6.42
CA PHE A 27 -3.72 7.57 -5.24
C PHE A 27 -4.06 9.02 -5.58
N PHE A 28 -3.43 9.58 -6.62
CA PHE A 28 -3.70 10.93 -7.09
C PHE A 28 -4.53 10.96 -8.39
N SER A 29 -5.18 9.86 -8.76
CA SER A 29 -5.98 9.73 -10.01
C SER A 29 -7.01 10.86 -10.17
N LEU A 30 -7.70 11.22 -9.09
CA LEU A 30 -8.68 12.31 -9.06
C LEU A 30 -8.08 13.72 -9.11
N CYS A 31 -6.77 13.87 -8.88
CA CYS A 31 -6.07 15.15 -9.06
C CYS A 31 -5.76 15.40 -10.54
N TYR A 32 -5.82 14.36 -11.38
CA TYR A 32 -5.77 14.50 -12.84
C TYR A 32 -7.19 14.82 -13.31
N ARG A 33 -7.52 16.11 -13.39
CA ARG A 33 -8.88 16.59 -13.71
C ARG A 33 -9.41 16.11 -15.09
N LYS A 34 -8.58 15.50 -15.93
CA LYS A 34 -8.91 14.74 -17.16
C LYS A 34 -7.78 13.74 -17.44
N GLY A 35 -8.07 12.45 -17.58
CA GLY A 35 -7.10 11.49 -18.14
C GLY A 35 -6.98 10.11 -17.51
N ALA A 36 -7.97 9.61 -16.75
CA ALA A 36 -7.99 8.19 -16.40
C ALA A 36 -8.31 7.36 -17.66
N GLY A 37 -7.36 6.55 -18.13
CA GLY A 37 -7.48 5.70 -19.32
C GLY A 37 -6.12 5.40 -19.98
N LEU A 38 -6.11 4.57 -21.03
CA LEU A 38 -4.90 4.20 -21.80
C LEU A 38 -4.20 5.39 -22.49
N TYR A 39 -4.87 6.53 -22.59
CA TYR A 39 -4.36 7.76 -23.20
C TYR A 39 -4.19 8.85 -22.13
N MET A 40 -3.29 8.63 -21.16
CA MET A 40 -2.91 9.66 -20.20
C MET A 40 -2.18 10.80 -20.92
N GLN A 41 -2.84 11.94 -21.07
CA GLN A 41 -2.15 13.21 -21.33
C GLN A 41 -1.68 13.78 -19.99
N PHE A 42 -0.40 14.16 -19.89
CA PHE A 42 0.15 14.83 -18.71
C PHE A 42 -0.45 16.24 -18.59
N VAL A 43 -1.58 16.36 -17.89
CA VAL A 43 -2.20 17.65 -17.54
C VAL A 43 -1.51 18.20 -16.27
N PRO A 44 -1.36 19.53 -16.12
CA PRO A 44 -0.72 20.13 -14.94
C PRO A 44 -1.38 19.67 -13.64
N PHE A 45 -0.55 19.31 -12.66
CA PHE A 45 -0.98 18.84 -11.35
C PHE A 45 -1.61 20.00 -10.56
N TYR A 46 -2.93 19.94 -10.31
CA TYR A 46 -3.61 20.91 -9.44
C TYR A 46 -3.91 20.28 -8.07
N PHE A 47 -3.12 20.64 -7.06
CA PHE A 47 -3.41 20.30 -5.66
C PHE A 47 -4.63 21.12 -5.20
N ASN A 48 -5.82 20.55 -5.35
CA ASN A 48 -7.04 21.12 -4.77
C ASN A 48 -7.37 20.36 -3.48
N ALA A 49 -7.80 21.08 -2.44
CA ALA A 49 -8.20 20.51 -1.14
C ALA A 49 -9.07 19.24 -1.21
N PRO A 50 -10.13 19.16 -2.06
CA PRO A 50 -10.92 17.94 -2.17
C PRO A 50 -10.15 16.74 -2.73
N CYS A 51 -9.22 16.95 -3.67
CA CYS A 51 -8.40 15.84 -4.16
C CYS A 51 -7.44 15.33 -3.07
N LEU A 52 -6.80 16.25 -2.34
CA LEU A 52 -5.90 15.88 -1.25
C LEU A 52 -6.64 15.04 -0.19
N TYR A 53 -7.88 15.41 0.14
CA TYR A 53 -8.70 14.65 1.07
C TYR A 53 -8.96 13.23 0.58
N ILE A 54 -9.37 13.05 -0.68
CA ILE A 54 -9.65 11.71 -1.22
C ILE A 54 -8.37 10.87 -1.36
N ALA A 55 -7.25 11.48 -1.75
CA ALA A 55 -5.96 10.82 -1.80
C ALA A 55 -5.52 10.35 -0.39
N LEU A 56 -5.69 11.18 0.63
CA LEU A 56 -5.39 10.80 2.01
C LEU A 56 -6.31 9.70 2.53
N VAL A 57 -7.60 9.75 2.22
CA VAL A 57 -8.56 8.71 2.59
C VAL A 57 -8.21 7.38 1.91
N THR A 58 -7.88 7.38 0.62
CA THR A 58 -7.46 6.16 -0.10
C THR A 58 -6.16 5.61 0.45
N VAL A 59 -5.15 6.44 0.70
CA VAL A 59 -3.90 6.02 1.36
C VAL A 59 -4.17 5.42 2.73
N PHE A 60 -5.03 6.05 3.54
CA PHE A 60 -5.38 5.55 4.86
C PHE A 60 -6.08 4.19 4.78
N LEU A 61 -7.06 4.02 3.89
CA LEU A 61 -7.76 2.75 3.69
C LEU A 61 -6.80 1.65 3.19
N THR A 62 -5.90 1.97 2.26
CA THR A 62 -4.88 1.01 1.80
C THR A 62 -3.92 0.63 2.92
N ALA A 63 -3.55 1.57 3.80
CA ALA A 63 -2.76 1.28 4.99
C ALA A 63 -3.50 0.32 5.93
N VAL A 64 -4.79 0.55 6.19
CA VAL A 64 -5.62 -0.35 7.01
C VAL A 64 -5.67 -1.76 6.40
N LEU A 65 -5.88 -1.89 5.09
CA LEU A 65 -5.86 -3.18 4.41
C LEU A 65 -4.50 -3.88 4.53
N LEU A 66 -3.40 -3.15 4.32
CA LEU A 66 -2.05 -3.68 4.44
C LEU A 66 -1.79 -4.24 5.86
N PHE A 67 -2.22 -3.51 6.89
CA PHE A 67 -2.10 -3.94 8.28
C PHE A 67 -2.92 -5.20 8.57
N ILE A 68 -4.19 -5.23 8.15
CA ILE A 68 -5.10 -6.37 8.37
C ILE A 68 -4.57 -7.61 7.66
N PHE A 69 -4.23 -7.50 6.38
CA PHE A 69 -3.75 -8.66 5.62
C PHE A 69 -2.39 -9.16 6.11
N ASN A 70 -1.48 -8.27 6.51
CA ASN A 70 -0.21 -8.70 7.08
C ASN A 70 -0.42 -9.41 8.44
N ALA A 71 -1.31 -8.90 9.30
CA ALA A 71 -1.67 -9.58 10.54
C ALA A 71 -2.28 -10.97 10.27
N PHE A 72 -3.13 -11.08 9.25
CA PHE A 72 -3.73 -12.33 8.82
C PHE A 72 -2.69 -13.33 8.29
N LEU A 73 -1.76 -12.91 7.43
CA LEU A 73 -0.67 -13.76 6.93
C LEU A 73 0.24 -14.25 8.05
N LYS A 74 0.54 -13.39 9.03
CA LYS A 74 1.30 -13.78 10.23
C LYS A 74 0.55 -14.79 11.06
N PHE A 75 -0.77 -14.62 11.24
CA PHE A 75 -1.61 -15.58 11.94
C PHE A 75 -1.61 -16.93 11.23
N LEU A 76 -1.86 -16.96 9.92
CA LEU A 76 -1.80 -18.18 9.12
C LEU A 76 -0.44 -18.87 9.23
N TYR A 77 0.66 -18.12 9.11
CA TYR A 77 2.00 -18.67 9.27
C TYR A 77 2.19 -19.35 10.62
N ARG A 78 1.74 -18.72 11.71
CA ARG A 78 1.84 -19.28 13.07
C ARG A 78 1.02 -20.56 13.21
N VAL A 79 -0.16 -20.60 12.62
CA VAL A 79 -1.03 -21.78 12.61
C VAL A 79 -0.37 -22.94 11.86
N PHE A 80 0.15 -22.70 10.65
CA PHE A 80 0.76 -23.74 9.81
C PHE A 80 2.11 -24.22 10.35
N THR A 81 2.98 -23.32 10.77
CA THR A 81 4.34 -23.67 11.21
C THR A 81 4.43 -24.01 12.69
N LYS A 82 3.35 -23.78 13.46
CA LYS A 82 3.30 -23.89 14.94
C LYS A 82 4.36 -23.05 15.66
N LYS A 83 5.01 -22.11 14.97
CA LYS A 83 6.04 -21.23 15.53
C LYS A 83 5.40 -20.00 16.18
N LYS A 84 5.85 -19.64 17.37
CA LYS A 84 5.34 -18.48 18.13
C LYS A 84 5.72 -17.14 17.50
N GLN A 85 6.86 -17.07 16.82
CA GLN A 85 7.36 -15.86 16.18
C GLN A 85 7.51 -16.05 14.67
N THR A 86 7.12 -15.04 13.92
CA THR A 86 7.38 -14.96 12.48
C THR A 86 8.81 -14.46 12.26
N PRO A 87 9.65 -15.19 11.51
CA PRO A 87 10.99 -14.70 11.18
C PRO A 87 10.89 -13.48 10.27
N ILE A 88 11.84 -12.55 10.38
CA ILE A 88 11.88 -11.30 9.61
C ILE A 88 11.82 -11.57 8.10
N LEU A 89 12.48 -12.62 7.62
CA LEU A 89 12.48 -13.00 6.21
C LEU A 89 11.05 -13.32 5.69
N ALA A 90 10.25 -14.03 6.48
CA ALA A 90 8.86 -14.35 6.12
C ALA A 90 7.99 -13.08 6.11
N GLU A 91 8.24 -12.17 7.05
CA GLU A 91 7.54 -10.89 7.09
C GLU A 91 7.86 -9.99 5.90
N VAL A 92 9.13 -9.90 5.49
CA VAL A 92 9.53 -9.21 4.25
C VAL A 92 8.84 -9.86 3.05
N PHE A 93 8.81 -11.19 2.98
CA PHE A 93 8.12 -11.91 1.90
C PHE A 93 6.62 -11.59 1.86
N PHE A 94 5.93 -11.62 3.00
CA PHE A 94 4.50 -11.27 3.08
C PHE A 94 4.25 -9.84 2.60
N LEU A 95 5.11 -8.89 2.99
CA LEU A 95 4.98 -7.51 2.55
C LEU A 95 5.17 -7.36 1.05
N ILE A 96 6.16 -8.04 0.45
CA ILE A 96 6.37 -8.01 -1.01
C ILE A 96 5.12 -8.54 -1.74
N VAL A 97 4.58 -9.67 -1.29
CA VAL A 97 3.37 -10.26 -1.88
C VAL A 97 2.17 -9.34 -1.73
N LEU A 98 1.98 -8.73 -0.54
CA LEU A 98 0.87 -7.80 -0.30
C LEU A 98 1.00 -6.51 -1.11
N ILE A 99 2.21 -5.96 -1.25
CA ILE A 99 2.47 -4.79 -2.09
C ILE A 99 2.05 -5.11 -3.52
N TRP A 100 2.52 -6.24 -4.05
CA TRP A 100 2.20 -6.65 -5.41
C TRP A 100 0.70 -6.90 -5.63
N LEU A 101 0.04 -7.54 -4.66
CA LEU A 101 -1.39 -7.81 -4.70
C LEU A 101 -2.22 -6.53 -4.63
N LEU A 102 -1.88 -5.60 -3.74
CA LEU A 102 -2.57 -4.31 -3.63
C LEU A 102 -2.32 -3.40 -4.85
N HIS A 103 -1.10 -3.46 -5.42
CA HIS A 103 -0.76 -2.77 -6.68
C HIS A 103 -1.59 -3.26 -7.87
N LEU A 104 -1.83 -4.58 -7.96
CA LEU A 104 -2.65 -5.16 -9.02
C LEU A 104 -4.15 -4.92 -8.79
N ALA A 105 -4.61 -5.13 -7.56
CA ALA A 105 -6.03 -5.06 -7.23
C ALA A 105 -6.57 -3.63 -7.28
N LYS A 106 -5.75 -2.63 -6.94
CA LYS A 106 -6.12 -1.21 -6.90
C LYS A 106 -7.52 -0.99 -6.28
N PRO A 107 -7.79 -1.49 -5.07
CA PRO A 107 -9.14 -1.75 -4.54
C PRO A 107 -10.08 -0.54 -4.46
N PHE A 108 -9.52 0.66 -4.35
CA PHE A 108 -10.20 1.95 -4.33
C PHE A 108 -10.00 2.78 -5.61
N THR A 109 -9.91 2.16 -6.79
CA THR A 109 -9.97 2.90 -8.07
C THR A 109 -11.28 3.66 -8.12
N LEU A 110 -11.21 4.99 -8.14
CA LEU A 110 -12.38 5.86 -8.19
C LEU A 110 -12.86 6.12 -9.62
N VAL A 111 -12.23 5.50 -10.62
CA VAL A 111 -12.58 5.63 -12.03
C VAL A 111 -12.48 4.25 -12.68
N ASP A 112 -13.62 3.77 -13.20
CA ASP A 112 -13.71 2.71 -14.21
C ASP A 112 -13.45 3.29 -15.60
#